data_AF-A0A924SC40-F1
#
_entry.id   AF-A0A924SC40-F1
#
_cell.length_a   1.000
_cell.length_b   1.000
_cell.length_c   1.000
_cell.angle_alpha   90.00
_cell.angle_beta   90.00
_cell.angle_gamma   90.00
#
_symmetry.space_group_name_H-M   'P 1'
#
loop_
_entity.id
_entity.type
_entity.pdbx_description
1 polymer ?
#
loop_
_entity_poly.entity_id
_entity_poly.type
_entity_poly.pdbx_seq_one_letter_code
_entity_poly.pdbx_strand_id
1 'polypeptide(L)'
;CFTPWAAFGGVTGAALQAILSRATPEDQQGELQGINSSINAMAMILAPLVMTWIFGIFTAPDAPVFLPGAPFLLSAALMVVGVLIFVASPREKAAA
;
A
#
# COMPACT_ATOMS: atom_id res chain seq x y z
N CYS A 1 14.56 -2.75 21.09
CA CYS A 1 13.83 -1.48 20.89
C CYS A 1 13.66 -1.27 19.39
N PHE A 2 12.54 -1.73 18.80
CA PHE A 2 12.27 -1.65 17.34
C PHE A 2 11.72 -0.27 16.93
N THR A 3 11.67 0.67 17.87
CA THR A 3 11.10 2.00 17.76
C THR A 3 11.71 2.86 16.64
N PRO A 4 13.03 2.83 16.36
CA PRO A 4 13.59 3.58 15.22
C PRO A 4 13.09 3.07 13.87
N TRP A 5 12.89 1.76 13.73
CA TRP A 5 12.39 1.16 12.48
C TRP A 5 10.89 1.43 12.28
N ALA A 6 10.12 1.34 13.37
CA ALA A 6 8.70 1.70 13.36
C ALA A 6 8.46 3.19 13.03
N ALA A 7 9.39 4.07 13.42
CA ALA A 7 9.30 5.51 13.13
C ALA A 7 9.34 5.81 11.62
N PHE A 8 10.16 5.10 10.84
CA PHE A 8 10.16 5.25 9.38
C PHE A 8 8.79 4.90 8.75
N GLY A 9 8.09 3.89 9.30
CA GLY A 9 6.74 3.54 8.87
C GLY A 9 5.73 4.67 9.11
N GLY A 10 5.79 5.32 10.28
CA GLY A 10 4.88 6.42 10.63
C GLY A 10 5.14 7.71 9.84
N VAL A 11 6.40 8.06 9.60
CA VAL A 11 6.78 9.29 8.88
C VAL A 11 6.38 9.24 7.40
N THR A 12 6.37 8.05 6.80
CA THR A 12 6.05 7.87 5.37
C THR A 12 4.61 8.32 5.05
N GLY A 13 3.64 7.96 5.91
CA GLY A 13 2.24 8.34 5.72
C GLY A 13 2.02 9.86 5.83
N ALA A 14 2.63 10.49 6.84
CA ALA A 14 2.55 11.93 7.04
C ALA A 14 3.25 12.72 5.91
N ALA A 15 4.38 12.23 5.41
CA ALA A 15 5.09 12.85 4.28
C ALA A 15 4.25 12.81 2.99
N LEU A 16 3.61 11.68 2.69
CA LEU A 16 2.71 11.55 1.54
C LEU A 16 1.51 12.49 1.65
N GLN A 17 0.86 12.56 2.81
CA GLN A 17 -0.25 13.48 3.04
C GLN A 17 0.18 14.95 2.89
N ALA A 18 1.37 15.32 3.35
CA ALA A 18 1.90 16.67 3.20
C ALA A 18 2.17 17.04 1.72
N ILE A 19 2.67 16.09 0.91
CA ILE A 19 2.86 16.29 -0.53
C ILE A 19 1.52 16.46 -1.23
N LEU A 20 0.54 15.60 -0.93
CA LEU A 20 -0.81 15.65 -1.53
C LEU A 20 -1.57 16.94 -1.17
N SER A 21 -1.48 17.36 0.10
CA SER A 21 -2.09 18.61 0.58
C SER A 21 -1.49 19.85 -0.11
N ARG A 22 -0.16 19.87 -0.33
CA ARG A 22 0.50 20.97 -1.06
C ARG A 22 0.19 21.02 -2.56
N ALA A 23 -0.16 19.88 -3.16
CA ALA A 23 -0.44 19.78 -4.59
C ALA A 23 -1.90 20.13 -4.94
N THR A 24 -2.77 20.38 -3.95
CA THR A 24 -4.22 20.51 -4.16
C THR A 24 -4.77 21.80 -3.56
N PRO A 25 -5.59 22.59 -4.30
CA PRO A 25 -6.29 23.75 -3.76
C PRO A 25 -7.10 23.40 -2.50
N GLU A 26 -7.18 24.32 -1.53
CA GLU A 26 -7.88 24.13 -0.24
C GLU A 26 -9.34 23.66 -0.40
N ASP A 27 -9.98 24.03 -1.51
CA ASP A 27 -11.37 23.69 -1.85
C ASP A 27 -11.59 22.20 -2.20
N GLN A 28 -10.52 21.44 -2.51
CA GLN A 28 -10.62 20.03 -2.92
C GLN A 28 -9.91 19.05 -1.96
N GLN A 29 -9.32 19.54 -0.87
CA GLN A 29 -8.61 18.67 0.09
C GLN A 29 -9.55 17.67 0.77
N GLY A 30 -10.83 18.03 0.99
CA GLY A 30 -11.84 17.13 1.55
C GLY A 30 -12.18 15.96 0.61
N GLU A 31 -12.24 16.21 -0.69
CA GLU A 31 -12.51 15.18 -1.71
C GLU A 31 -11.36 14.19 -1.82
N LEU A 32 -10.11 14.68 -1.87
CA LEU A 32 -8.94 13.82 -1.91
C LEU A 32 -8.75 12.98 -0.65
N GLN A 33 -8.98 13.56 0.53
CA GLN A 33 -8.95 12.80 1.78
C GLN A 33 -10.07 11.75 1.83
N GLY A 34 -11.26 12.07 1.31
CA GLY A 34 -12.37 11.13 1.14
C GLY A 34 -12.03 9.95 0.22
N ILE A 35 -11.43 10.22 -0.95
CA ILE A 35 -10.98 9.18 -1.90
C ILE A 35 -9.91 8.30 -1.25
N ASN A 36 -8.88 8.89 -0.64
CA ASN A 36 -7.81 8.13 0.00
C ASN A 36 -8.33 7.26 1.17
N SER A 37 -9.24 7.82 1.98
CA SER A 37 -9.89 7.07 3.06
C SER A 37 -10.72 5.90 2.52
N SER A 38 -11.47 6.11 1.45
CA SER A 38 -12.29 5.08 0.81
C SER A 38 -11.45 3.94 0.21
N ILE A 39 -10.36 4.28 -0.46
CA ILE A 39 -9.41 3.28 -0.99
C ILE A 39 -8.75 2.50 0.15
N ASN A 40 -8.35 3.19 1.23
CA ASN A 40 -7.77 2.53 2.39
C ASN A 40 -8.76 1.58 3.08
N ALA A 41 -10.02 1.99 3.23
CA ALA A 41 -11.08 1.13 3.77
C ALA A 41 -11.28 -0.13 2.91
N MET A 42 -11.29 0.04 1.58
CA MET A 42 -11.36 -1.10 0.66
C MET A 42 -10.15 -2.03 0.80
N ALA A 43 -8.95 -1.46 0.90
CA ALA A 43 -7.73 -2.23 1.10
C ALA A 43 -7.75 -3.01 2.43
N MET A 44 -8.29 -2.43 3.51
CA MET A 44 -8.45 -3.12 4.80
C MET A 44 -9.42 -4.30 4.74
N ILE A 45 -10.42 -4.27 3.86
CA ILE A 45 -11.35 -5.39 3.66
C ILE A 45 -10.71 -6.46 2.78
N LEU A 46 -10.11 -6.06 1.66
CA LEU A 46 -9.57 -6.99 0.67
C LEU A 46 -8.28 -7.68 1.14
N ALA A 47 -7.41 -6.97 1.87
CA ALA A 47 -6.11 -7.52 2.26
C ALA A 47 -6.25 -8.79 3.12
N PRO A 48 -7.03 -8.83 4.23
CA PRO A 48 -7.19 -10.05 5.01
C PRO A 48 -7.79 -11.20 4.19
N LEU A 49 -8.74 -10.91 3.30
CA LEU A 49 -9.39 -11.92 2.46
C LEU A 49 -8.39 -12.59 1.51
N VAL A 50 -7.63 -11.79 0.76
CA VAL A 50 -6.63 -12.29 -0.20
C VAL A 50 -5.48 -13.00 0.52
N MET A 51 -4.97 -12.42 1.61
CA MET A 51 -3.85 -13.00 2.37
C MET A 51 -4.24 -14.33 3.01
N THR A 52 -5.43 -14.40 3.62
CA THR A 52 -5.93 -15.64 4.23
C THR A 52 -6.21 -16.71 3.18
N TRP A 53 -6.75 -16.33 2.03
CA TRP A 53 -7.02 -17.26 0.94
C TRP A 53 -5.73 -17.87 0.38
N ILE A 54 -4.70 -17.06 0.12
CA ILE A 54 -3.39 -17.53 -0.32
C ILE A 54 -2.73 -18.40 0.74
N PHE A 55 -2.77 -17.98 2.01
CA PHE A 55 -2.26 -18.79 3.10
C PHE A 55 -2.92 -20.17 3.10
N GLY A 56 -4.25 -20.22 3.04
CA GLY A 56 -5.02 -21.47 3.02
C GLY A 56 -4.64 -22.40 1.87
N ILE A 57 -4.44 -21.88 0.66
CA ILE A 57 -4.00 -22.66 -0.50
C ILE A 57 -2.60 -23.27 -0.27
N PHE A 58 -1.65 -22.46 0.20
CA PHE A 58 -0.26 -22.88 0.37
C PHE A 58 0.02 -23.65 1.67
N THR A 59 -0.97 -23.75 2.57
CA THR A 59 -0.90 -24.60 3.77
C THR A 59 -1.90 -25.76 3.74
N ALA A 60 -2.59 -25.99 2.62
CA ALA A 60 -3.51 -27.11 2.49
C ALA A 60 -2.78 -28.47 2.56
N PRO A 61 -3.45 -29.54 3.04
CA PRO A 61 -2.85 -30.88 3.07
C PRO A 61 -2.42 -31.40 1.70
N ASP A 62 -3.15 -31.01 0.64
CA ASP A 62 -2.86 -31.35 -0.77
C ASP A 62 -2.01 -30.29 -1.49
N ALA A 63 -1.41 -29.33 -0.77
CA ALA A 63 -0.60 -28.30 -1.41
C ALA A 63 0.66 -28.92 -2.03
N PRO A 64 0.93 -28.71 -3.34
CA PRO A 64 2.11 -29.26 -4.01
C PRO A 64 3.42 -28.66 -3.45
N VAL A 65 3.35 -27.46 -2.87
CA VAL A 65 4.45 -26.81 -2.15
C VAL A 65 3.90 -26.15 -0.88
N PHE A 66 4.35 -26.61 0.28
CA PHE A 66 3.98 -26.01 1.57
C PHE A 66 4.78 -24.72 1.80
N LEU A 67 4.11 -23.57 1.68
CA LEU A 67 4.77 -22.26 1.76
C LEU A 67 3.90 -21.25 2.53
N PRO A 68 3.91 -21.27 3.87
CA PRO A 68 3.11 -20.36 4.70
C PRO A 68 3.49 -18.88 4.52
N GLY A 69 4.67 -18.61 3.95
CA GLY A 69 5.13 -17.26 3.59
C GLY A 69 4.54 -16.68 2.30
N ALA A 70 3.69 -17.41 1.57
CA ALA A 70 3.15 -16.98 0.27
C ALA A 70 2.42 -15.62 0.31
N PRO A 71 1.63 -15.28 1.34
CA PRO A 71 1.00 -13.96 1.46
C PRO A 71 2.02 -12.80 1.52
N PHE A 72 3.16 -13.02 2.19
CA PHE A 72 4.23 -12.01 2.25
C PHE A 72 4.93 -11.84 0.90
N LEU A 73 5.11 -12.93 0.14
CA LEU A 73 5.65 -12.84 -1.22
C LEU A 73 4.70 -12.09 -2.16
N LEU A 74 3.38 -12.32 -2.04
CA LEU A 74 2.40 -11.50 -2.77
C LEU A 74 2.55 -10.03 -2.41
N SER A 75 2.62 -9.72 -1.11
CA SER A 75 2.76 -8.33 -0.63
C SER A 75 4.02 -7.67 -1.19
N ALA A 76 5.15 -8.40 -1.22
CA ALA A 76 6.39 -7.93 -1.83
C ALA A 76 6.23 -7.69 -3.34
N ALA A 77 5.56 -8.58 -4.07
CA ALA A 77 5.30 -8.41 -5.49
C ALA A 77 4.43 -7.18 -5.77
N LEU A 78 3.35 -6.97 -5.00
CA LEU A 78 2.50 -5.79 -5.12
C LEU A 78 3.27 -4.49 -4.85
N MET A 79 4.18 -4.50 -3.87
CA MET A 79 5.04 -3.36 -3.58
C MET A 79 6.00 -3.06 -4.75
N VAL A 80 6.60 -4.08 -5.35
CA VAL A 80 7.45 -3.93 -6.55
C VAL A 80 6.64 -3.32 -7.70
N VAL A 81 5.42 -3.80 -7.94
CA VAL A 81 4.53 -3.21 -8.96
C VAL A 81 4.23 -1.74 -8.66
N GLY A 82 3.96 -1.38 -7.40
CA GLY A 82 3.75 0.01 -7.00
C GLY A 82 4.97 0.91 -7.26
N VAL A 83 6.17 0.41 -6.96
CA VAL A 83 7.42 1.12 -7.27
C VAL A 83 7.61 1.27 -8.78
N LEU A 84 7.33 0.22 -9.56
CA LEU A 84 7.42 0.28 -11.02
C LEU A 84 6.47 1.32 -11.60
N ILE A 85 5.22 1.37 -11.13
CA ILE A 85 4.25 2.41 -11.53
C ILE A 85 4.78 3.79 -11.16
N PHE A 86 5.28 3.99 -9.94
CA PHE A 86 5.81 5.28 -9.50
C PHE A 86 7.00 5.76 -10.34
N VAL A 87 7.91 4.85 -10.71
CA VAL A 87 9.09 5.17 -11.53
C VAL A 87 8.72 5.37 -13.01
N ALA A 88 7.73 4.64 -13.51
CA ALA A 88 7.27 4.73 -14.90
C ALA A 88 6.33 5.93 -15.15
N SER A 89 5.65 6.43 -14.11
CA SER A 89 4.79 7.60 -14.22
C SER A 89 5.60 8.84 -14.64
N PRO A 90 5.25 9.48 -15.77
CA PRO A 90 5.87 10.74 -16.17
C PRO A 90 5.75 11.73 -15.03
N ARG A 91 6.88 12.28 -14.58
CA ARG A 91 6.87 13.43 -13.67
C ARG A 91 6.29 14.60 -14.44
N GLU A 92 4.98 14.79 -14.34
CA GLU A 92 4.37 16.05 -14.70
C GLU A 92 5.08 17.09 -13.83
N LYS A 93 5.85 17.96 -14.48
CA LYS A 93 6.64 18.98 -13.81
C LYS A 93 5.67 19.69 -12.87
N ALA A 94 5.86 19.49 -11.57
CA ALA A 94 5.16 20.25 -10.53
C ALA A 94 5.23 21.71 -10.99
N ALA A 95 4.06 22.25 -11.31
CA ALA A 95 3.89 23.46 -12.08
C ALA A 95 4.85 24.56 -11.58
N ALA A 96 5.73 24.99 -12.47
CA ALA A 96 6.49 26.23 -12.34
C ALA A 96 5.57 27.41 -12.65
#